data_AF-A0A4R2JF43-F1
#
_entry.id   AF-A0A4R2JF43-F1
#
_cell.length_a   1.000
_cell.length_b   1.000
_cell.length_c   1.000
_cell.angle_alpha   90.00
_cell.angle_beta   90.00
_cell.angle_gamma   90.00
#
_symmetry.space_group_name_H-M   'P 1'
#
loop_
_entity.id
_entity.type
_entity.pdbx_description
1 polymer ?
#
loop_
_entity_poly.entity_id
_entity_poly.type
_entity_poly.pdbx_seq_one_letter_code
_entity_poly.pdbx_strand_id
1 'polypeptide(L)'
;MRKTLLAMAFVAAGVLVTAVPAAASTGHYGPKGNPNLVHANGIDALTFIYGYAAQSATADGSSATMTVAQPTLAAADFHSLAEIAAESADGQQIVEVGWNVDRGLNGDAAPHLFVFHWVNGTATCYNGCGFVPVGPPMAGMTVPTGNAQFAIQHFQGNWWLGYNNTWFGYFPDSLWNGTYTKVGLTQWFGEVAANSASPCTDMGNGLFASSVSAATISGIGFFNGPAVNFSANATNPALYTVNKTDSTTMRFGGPGAC
;
A
#
# COMPACT_ATOMS: atom_id res chain seq x y z
N MET A 1 39.62 -14.25 -8.93
CA MET A 1 38.13 -14.25 -8.87
C MET A 1 37.70 -13.91 -7.45
N ARG A 2 37.34 -12.66 -7.17
CA ARG A 2 36.74 -12.24 -5.89
C ARG A 2 35.30 -11.82 -6.19
N LYS A 3 34.34 -12.70 -5.93
CA LYS A 3 32.92 -12.34 -5.86
C LYS A 3 32.69 -11.74 -4.47
N THR A 4 32.65 -10.42 -4.41
CA THR A 4 32.28 -9.67 -3.22
C THR A 4 30.81 -9.95 -2.92
N LEU A 5 30.49 -10.48 -1.73
CA LEU A 5 29.12 -10.58 -1.23
C LEU A 5 28.52 -9.16 -1.15
N LEU A 6 27.41 -8.91 -1.85
CA LEU A 6 26.58 -7.74 -1.62
C LEU A 6 25.61 -8.09 -0.48
N ALA A 7 25.74 -7.39 0.64
CA ALA A 7 24.90 -7.58 1.82
C ALA A 7 23.45 -7.18 1.53
N MET A 8 22.50 -8.05 1.88
CA MET A 8 21.12 -7.64 2.13
C MET A 8 21.13 -6.91 3.49
N ALA A 9 21.29 -5.59 3.50
CA ALA A 9 21.19 -4.80 4.72
C ALA A 9 19.70 -4.52 5.03
N PHE A 10 19.00 -5.59 5.43
CA PHE A 10 18.23 -5.69 6.66
C PHE A 10 18.16 -7.19 6.99
N VAL A 11 18.96 -7.61 7.98
CA VAL A 11 19.11 -9.00 8.39
C VAL A 11 18.39 -9.22 9.71
N ALA A 12 17.48 -10.19 9.75
CA ALA A 12 17.26 -11.00 10.94
C ALA A 12 16.82 -12.41 10.54
N ALA A 13 17.53 -13.40 11.07
CA ALA A 13 17.29 -14.82 10.87
C ALA A 13 16.44 -15.42 12.00
N GLY A 14 15.30 -15.99 11.62
CA GLY A 14 14.66 -17.25 12.06
C GLY A 14 14.38 -17.55 13.54
N VAL A 15 13.09 -17.75 13.86
CA VAL A 15 12.55 -18.89 14.65
C VAL A 15 11.09 -19.20 14.20
N LEU A 16 10.73 -20.48 14.13
CA LEU A 16 9.38 -21.00 13.84
C LEU A 16 8.36 -20.65 14.95
N VAL A 17 7.18 -20.15 14.56
CA VAL A 17 5.95 -20.18 15.37
C VAL A 17 4.76 -20.55 14.48
N THR A 18 3.87 -21.36 15.06
CA THR A 18 2.65 -21.89 14.45
C THR A 18 1.67 -20.79 14.03
N ALA A 19 1.21 -20.85 12.78
CA ALA A 19 0.22 -19.94 12.22
C ALA A 19 -1.12 -20.04 12.97
N VAL A 20 -1.64 -18.90 13.41
CA VAL A 20 -3.05 -18.73 13.79
C VAL A 20 -3.82 -18.38 12.52
N PRO A 21 -4.97 -19.02 12.24
CA PRO A 21 -5.77 -18.66 11.07
C PRO A 21 -6.30 -17.24 11.26
N ALA A 22 -5.89 -16.32 10.38
CA ALA A 22 -6.51 -15.01 10.27
C ALA A 22 -7.92 -15.22 9.68
N ALA A 23 -8.94 -14.79 10.41
CA ALA A 23 -10.29 -14.72 9.89
C ALA A 23 -10.33 -13.69 8.76
N ALA A 24 -10.72 -14.11 7.55
CA ALA A 24 -11.00 -13.19 6.47
C ALA A 24 -12.21 -12.32 6.85
N SER A 25 -12.05 -11.00 6.81
CA SER A 25 -13.14 -10.07 7.07
C SER A 25 -13.60 -9.37 5.78
N THR A 26 -14.79 -8.80 5.86
CA THR A 26 -15.51 -8.08 4.80
C THR A 26 -15.10 -6.60 4.75
N GLY A 27 -13.81 -6.28 4.57
CA GLY A 27 -13.41 -4.96 4.06
C GLY A 27 -13.74 -4.95 2.57
N HIS A 28 -14.84 -4.31 2.15
CA HIS A 28 -15.38 -4.46 0.78
C HIS A 28 -14.42 -3.79 -0.24
N TYR A 29 -13.51 -4.60 -0.81
CA TYR A 29 -12.06 -4.38 -1.04
C TYR A 29 -11.57 -3.27 -1.98
N GLY A 30 -10.46 -2.59 -1.65
CA GLY A 30 -9.64 -1.79 -2.57
C GLY A 30 -8.15 -1.99 -2.31
N PRO A 31 -7.42 -2.53 -3.29
CA PRO A 31 -6.35 -1.70 -3.86
C PRO A 31 -6.12 -1.86 -5.37
N LYS A 32 -5.98 -0.72 -6.07
CA LYS A 32 -5.06 -0.44 -7.20
C LYS A 32 -5.15 1.05 -7.60
N GLY A 33 -4.20 1.87 -7.15
CA GLY A 33 -4.13 3.33 -7.25
C GLY A 33 -3.88 3.98 -8.62
N ASN A 34 -4.45 3.46 -9.71
CA ASN A 34 -4.60 4.19 -10.99
C ASN A 34 -5.75 3.59 -11.83
N PRO A 35 -7.00 4.06 -11.67
CA PRO A 35 -8.12 3.47 -12.37
C PRO A 35 -8.12 3.88 -13.86
N ASN A 36 -7.67 2.98 -14.73
CA ASN A 36 -8.40 2.71 -15.97
C ASN A 36 -9.60 1.78 -15.66
N LEU A 37 -10.32 2.03 -14.57
CA LEU A 37 -11.57 1.35 -14.27
C LEU A 37 -12.68 2.14 -14.94
N VAL A 38 -13.22 1.55 -16.00
CA VAL A 38 -14.46 1.96 -16.65
C VAL A 38 -15.51 2.17 -15.56
N HIS A 39 -16.12 3.35 -15.51
CA HIS A 39 -17.23 3.67 -14.61
C HIS A 39 -18.20 2.48 -14.53
N ALA A 40 -18.29 1.84 -13.37
CA ALA A 40 -19.43 1.00 -13.05
C ALA A 40 -20.63 1.94 -12.90
N ASN A 41 -21.34 2.15 -14.00
CA ASN A 41 -22.58 2.89 -14.00
C ASN A 41 -23.57 2.25 -13.01
N GLY A 42 -24.02 3.04 -12.05
CA GLY A 42 -25.32 2.85 -11.41
C GLY A 42 -25.39 1.74 -10.37
N ILE A 43 -24.70 1.93 -9.25
CA ILE A 43 -25.10 1.42 -7.94
C ILE A 43 -24.66 2.48 -6.92
N ASP A 44 -25.51 2.82 -5.94
CA ASP A 44 -25.10 3.56 -4.73
C ASP A 44 -24.18 2.65 -3.87
N ALA A 45 -23.04 2.24 -4.43
CA ALA A 45 -22.16 1.19 -3.94
C ALA A 45 -20.69 1.60 -4.04
N LEU A 46 -19.92 1.11 -3.07
CA LEU A 46 -18.47 1.09 -2.96
C LEU A 46 -17.69 1.93 -3.99
N THR A 47 -17.28 3.13 -3.57
CA THR A 47 -16.46 4.07 -4.34
C THR A 47 -15.04 4.09 -3.79
N PHE A 48 -14.05 4.01 -4.68
CA PHE A 48 -12.64 4.19 -4.34
C PHE A 48 -12.14 5.54 -4.86
N ILE A 49 -11.58 6.33 -3.96
CA ILE A 49 -11.03 7.64 -4.27
C ILE A 49 -9.57 7.66 -3.86
N TYR A 50 -8.72 7.99 -4.82
CA TYR A 50 -7.27 7.89 -4.72
C TYR A 50 -6.59 9.26 -4.83
N GLY A 51 -5.54 9.43 -4.05
CA GLY A 51 -4.47 10.41 -4.29
C GLY A 51 -3.14 9.66 -4.44
N TYR A 52 -2.57 9.64 -5.64
CA TYR A 52 -1.51 8.72 -5.99
C TYR A 52 -0.31 9.37 -6.67
N ALA A 53 0.85 8.72 -6.52
CA ALA A 53 1.99 8.81 -7.42
C ALA A 53 2.19 7.45 -8.12
N ALA A 54 2.57 7.47 -9.39
CA ALA A 54 2.78 6.27 -10.18
C ALA A 54 3.95 6.42 -11.15
N GLN A 55 4.71 5.32 -11.32
CA GLN A 55 5.79 5.22 -12.29
C GLN A 55 5.90 3.81 -12.85
N SER A 56 5.76 3.68 -14.17
CA SER A 56 6.14 2.46 -14.89
C SER A 56 7.65 2.31 -14.90
N ALA A 57 8.14 1.19 -14.38
CA ALA A 57 9.57 0.89 -14.27
C ALA A 57 9.78 -0.61 -14.07
N THR A 58 10.83 -1.15 -14.70
CA THR A 58 11.36 -2.45 -14.32
C THR A 58 12.25 -2.30 -13.09
N ALA A 59 11.88 -2.95 -12.00
CA ALA A 59 12.62 -2.93 -10.74
C ALA A 59 12.44 -4.25 -9.97
N ASP A 60 13.29 -4.46 -8.97
CA ASP A 60 13.11 -5.54 -7.98
C ASP A 60 12.13 -5.17 -6.88
N GLY A 61 11.58 -3.96 -6.88
CA GLY A 61 10.66 -3.52 -5.83
C GLY A 61 10.77 -2.03 -5.58
N SER A 62 10.15 -1.56 -4.50
CA SER A 62 10.13 -0.15 -4.11
C SER A 62 10.07 0.03 -2.59
N SER A 63 10.50 1.19 -2.13
CA SER A 63 10.35 1.65 -0.76
C SER A 63 9.88 3.09 -0.71
N ALA A 64 9.19 3.46 0.37
CA ALA A 64 8.86 4.84 0.70
C ALA A 64 8.67 5.00 2.21
N THR A 65 8.85 6.22 2.71
CA THR A 65 8.41 6.62 4.06
C THR A 65 7.05 7.29 3.96
N MET A 66 6.06 6.76 4.66
CA MET A 66 4.70 7.30 4.66
C MET A 66 4.35 7.87 6.03
N THR A 67 3.55 8.93 6.02
CA THR A 67 2.82 9.35 7.20
C THR A 67 1.75 8.32 7.53
N VAL A 68 1.87 7.68 8.69
CA VAL A 68 0.83 6.90 9.36
C VAL A 68 -0.03 7.86 10.16
N ALA A 69 -1.30 7.95 9.81
CA ALA A 69 -2.27 8.81 10.45
C ALA A 69 -3.42 8.00 11.07
N GLN A 70 -4.26 8.66 11.84
CA GLN A 70 -5.53 8.11 12.32
C GLN A 70 -6.67 8.95 11.75
N PRO A 71 -6.97 8.83 10.45
CA PRO A 71 -8.02 9.59 9.79
C PRO A 71 -9.38 9.40 10.46
N THR A 72 -10.22 10.43 10.43
CA THR A 72 -11.64 10.29 10.73
C THR A 72 -12.26 9.40 9.66
N LEU A 73 -12.75 8.22 10.07
CA LEU A 73 -13.50 7.32 9.21
C LEU A 73 -15.00 7.47 9.49
N ALA A 74 -15.79 7.88 8.49
CA ALA A 74 -17.24 7.96 8.66
C ALA A 74 -17.83 6.59 9.01
N ALA A 75 -18.91 6.56 9.79
CA ALA A 75 -19.45 5.30 10.31
C ALA A 75 -19.96 4.33 9.23
N ALA A 76 -20.34 4.86 8.06
CA ALA A 76 -20.90 4.10 6.96
C ALA A 76 -19.91 3.89 5.80
N ASP A 77 -18.70 4.43 5.90
CA ASP A 77 -17.60 4.22 4.95
C ASP A 77 -16.76 3.01 5.38
N PHE A 78 -15.89 2.54 4.48
CA PHE A 78 -15.18 1.27 4.65
C PHE A 78 -13.79 1.49 5.24
N HIS A 79 -12.91 2.22 4.53
CA HIS A 79 -11.55 2.45 5.00
C HIS A 79 -10.90 3.73 4.46
N SER A 80 -9.82 4.12 5.13
CA SER A 80 -8.81 5.07 4.66
C SER A 80 -7.43 4.45 4.84
N LEU A 81 -6.57 4.52 3.82
CA LEU A 81 -5.26 3.87 3.84
C LEU A 81 -4.17 4.70 3.13
N ALA A 82 -2.92 4.28 3.32
CA ALA A 82 -1.82 4.62 2.42
C ALA A 82 -0.87 3.42 2.23
N GLU A 83 -0.35 3.24 1.01
CA GLU A 83 0.39 2.04 0.63
C GLU A 83 1.40 2.21 -0.51
N ILE A 84 2.21 1.17 -0.70
CA ILE A 84 2.96 0.88 -1.94
C ILE A 84 2.24 -0.28 -2.63
N ALA A 85 1.93 -0.14 -3.92
CA ALA A 85 1.56 -1.25 -4.79
C ALA A 85 2.69 -1.51 -5.79
N ALA A 86 3.30 -2.68 -5.70
CA ALA A 86 4.23 -3.20 -6.70
C ALA A 86 3.43 -4.07 -7.67
N GLU A 87 3.46 -3.75 -8.96
CA GLU A 87 2.64 -4.42 -9.97
C GLU A 87 3.49 -5.03 -11.10
N SER A 88 2.99 -6.08 -11.74
CA SER A 88 3.50 -6.56 -13.02
C SER A 88 3.27 -5.53 -14.14
N ALA A 89 3.99 -5.66 -15.25
CA ALA A 89 3.88 -4.72 -16.37
C ALA A 89 2.48 -4.69 -17.03
N ASP A 90 1.75 -5.80 -16.97
CA ASP A 90 0.36 -5.90 -17.42
C ASP A 90 -0.65 -5.50 -16.32
N GLY A 91 -0.16 -5.17 -15.12
CA GLY A 91 -0.97 -4.76 -13.99
C GLY A 91 -1.86 -5.85 -13.41
N GLN A 92 -1.63 -7.12 -13.72
CA GLN A 92 -2.48 -8.22 -13.24
C GLN A 92 -1.98 -8.84 -11.94
N GLN A 93 -0.69 -8.70 -11.65
CA GLN A 93 -0.06 -9.26 -10.46
C GLN A 93 0.35 -8.09 -9.59
N ILE A 94 -0.02 -8.13 -8.31
CA ILE A 94 0.19 -7.01 -7.42
C ILE A 94 0.58 -7.53 -6.05
N VAL A 95 1.55 -6.88 -5.42
CA VAL A 95 1.88 -7.04 -4.01
C VAL A 95 1.79 -5.67 -3.36
N GLU A 96 1.15 -5.61 -2.20
CA GLU A 96 0.88 -4.37 -1.49
C GLU A 96 1.29 -4.43 -0.03
N VAL A 97 1.78 -3.30 0.46
CA VAL A 97 2.06 -3.07 1.89
C VAL A 97 1.76 -1.63 2.25
N GLY A 98 1.14 -1.43 3.39
CA GLY A 98 0.76 -0.10 3.86
C GLY A 98 0.17 -0.12 5.26
N TRP A 99 -0.55 0.94 5.58
CA TRP A 99 -1.39 1.01 6.77
C TRP A 99 -2.81 1.38 6.39
N ASN A 100 -3.80 0.89 7.14
CA ASN A 100 -5.20 1.25 6.96
C ASN A 100 -5.88 1.56 8.30
N VAL A 101 -6.95 2.36 8.26
CA VAL A 101 -7.99 2.42 9.28
C VAL A 101 -9.25 1.84 8.65
N ASP A 102 -9.62 0.63 9.09
CA ASP A 102 -10.76 -0.12 8.59
C ASP A 102 -11.44 -0.83 9.77
N ARG A 103 -12.66 -0.41 10.11
CA ARG A 103 -13.42 -1.02 11.23
C ARG A 103 -13.92 -2.41 10.91
N GLY A 104 -14.18 -2.72 9.64
CA GLY A 104 -14.61 -4.04 9.19
C GLY A 104 -13.48 -5.04 9.19
N LEU A 105 -12.25 -4.59 8.93
CA LEU A 105 -11.03 -5.41 8.99
C LEU A 105 -10.46 -5.57 10.38
N ASN A 106 -10.23 -4.45 11.07
CA ASN A 106 -9.46 -4.46 12.31
C ASN A 106 -10.34 -4.57 13.55
N GLY A 107 -11.64 -4.29 13.42
CA GLY A 107 -12.57 -4.23 14.56
C GLY A 107 -12.45 -2.96 15.40
N ASP A 108 -11.59 -2.01 15.00
CA ASP A 108 -11.39 -0.73 15.66
C ASP A 108 -11.09 0.40 14.65
N ALA A 109 -10.78 1.60 15.15
CA ALA A 109 -10.45 2.77 14.34
C ALA A 109 -8.98 3.23 14.54
N ALA A 110 -8.11 2.32 14.95
CA ALA A 110 -6.67 2.57 15.00
C ALA A 110 -6.05 2.26 13.61
N PRO A 111 -4.87 2.82 13.29
CA PRO A 111 -4.16 2.43 12.08
C PRO A 111 -3.45 1.08 12.25
N HIS A 112 -3.61 0.18 11.28
CA HIS A 112 -3.04 -1.16 11.29
C HIS A 112 -2.14 -1.37 10.08
N LEU A 113 -0.99 -2.04 10.28
CA LEU A 113 -0.15 -2.55 9.21
C LEU A 113 -0.95 -3.57 8.39
N PHE A 114 -0.87 -3.52 7.07
CA PHE A 114 -1.45 -4.56 6.24
C PHE A 114 -0.55 -5.02 5.10
N VAL A 115 -0.85 -6.21 4.60
CA VAL A 115 -0.38 -6.73 3.32
C VAL A 115 -1.56 -7.20 2.49
N PHE A 116 -1.45 -7.09 1.17
CA PHE A 116 -2.43 -7.60 0.22
C PHE A 116 -1.74 -8.06 -1.06
N HIS A 117 -2.41 -8.87 -1.87
CA HIS A 117 -1.91 -9.22 -3.20
C HIS A 117 -3.03 -9.58 -4.17
N TRP A 118 -2.70 -9.52 -5.46
CA TRP A 118 -3.57 -9.91 -6.56
C TRP A 118 -2.90 -10.94 -7.44
N VAL A 119 -3.71 -11.89 -7.94
CA VAL A 119 -3.27 -12.93 -8.88
C VAL A 119 -4.18 -12.89 -10.11
N ASN A 120 -3.60 -12.66 -11.28
CA ASN A 120 -4.30 -12.60 -12.57
C ASN A 120 -5.49 -11.61 -12.56
N GLY A 121 -5.27 -10.42 -12.01
CA GLY A 121 -6.27 -9.36 -11.92
C GLY A 121 -7.39 -9.65 -10.89
N THR A 122 -7.23 -10.68 -10.06
CA THR A 122 -8.20 -11.07 -9.04
C THR A 122 -7.67 -10.78 -7.64
N ALA A 123 -8.46 -10.04 -6.86
CA ALA A 123 -8.17 -9.72 -5.47
C ALA A 123 -8.16 -11.00 -4.62
N THR A 124 -7.33 -11.01 -3.59
CA THR A 124 -7.26 -12.12 -2.64
C THR A 124 -7.79 -11.72 -1.26
N CYS A 125 -6.95 -11.53 -0.26
CA CYS A 125 -7.34 -11.06 1.06
C CYS A 125 -6.21 -10.34 1.79
N TYR A 126 -6.60 -9.51 2.77
CA TYR A 126 -5.67 -8.85 3.68
C TYR A 126 -4.99 -9.86 4.62
N ASN A 127 -3.72 -9.61 4.91
CA ASN A 127 -2.96 -10.22 6.00
C ASN A 127 -2.84 -11.75 5.95
N GLY A 128 -3.12 -12.37 4.80
CA GLY A 128 -3.21 -13.81 4.65
C GLY A 128 -3.09 -14.25 3.20
N CYS A 129 -3.89 -15.25 2.81
CA CYS A 129 -3.99 -15.76 1.44
C CYS A 129 -2.64 -16.13 0.79
N GLY A 130 -1.71 -16.72 1.55
CA GLY A 130 -0.38 -17.09 1.05
C GLY A 130 0.75 -16.20 1.56
N PHE A 131 0.43 -15.17 2.35
CA PHE A 131 1.44 -14.44 3.12
C PHE A 131 2.11 -15.38 4.14
N VAL A 132 3.44 -15.35 4.18
CA VAL A 132 4.27 -16.12 5.11
C VAL A 132 4.97 -15.14 6.07
N PRO A 133 4.50 -15.01 7.32
CA PRO A 133 5.17 -14.17 8.31
C PRO A 133 6.51 -14.80 8.73
N VAL A 134 7.52 -13.97 8.98
CA VAL A 134 8.85 -14.42 9.45
C VAL A 134 9.19 -13.92 10.86
N GLY A 135 8.37 -13.04 11.42
CA GLY A 135 8.53 -12.47 12.76
C GLY A 135 7.81 -11.13 12.90
N PRO A 136 7.86 -10.50 14.08
CA PRO A 136 7.31 -9.17 14.27
C PRO A 136 8.07 -8.13 13.42
N PRO A 137 7.39 -7.04 12.98
CA PRO A 137 5.97 -6.72 13.18
C PRO A 137 5.02 -7.69 12.45
N MET A 138 3.80 -7.91 12.94
CA MET A 138 2.86 -8.83 12.30
C MET A 138 1.90 -8.07 11.39
N ALA A 139 1.57 -8.63 10.21
CA ALA A 139 0.48 -8.12 9.39
C ALA A 139 -0.83 -8.07 10.23
N GLY A 140 -1.59 -6.98 10.11
CA GLY A 140 -2.80 -6.73 10.87
C GLY A 140 -2.58 -6.15 12.28
N MET A 141 -1.33 -5.91 12.71
CA MET A 141 -1.09 -5.26 14.01
C MET A 141 -1.35 -3.76 13.96
N THR A 142 -1.80 -3.18 15.07
CA THR A 142 -1.85 -1.72 15.26
C THR A 142 -0.44 -1.13 15.15
N VAL A 143 -0.33 0.00 14.45
CA VAL A 143 0.92 0.76 14.29
C VAL A 143 0.77 2.17 14.89
N PRO A 144 1.84 2.78 15.41
CA PRO A 144 1.77 4.14 15.92
C PRO A 144 1.61 5.16 14.78
N THR A 145 0.90 6.26 15.05
CA THR A 145 0.90 7.44 14.17
C THR A 145 2.28 8.07 14.12
N GLY A 146 2.66 8.64 12.97
CA GLY A 146 3.98 9.23 12.75
C GLY A 146 4.47 8.95 11.34
N ASN A 147 5.78 8.85 11.14
CA ASN A 147 6.35 8.42 9.87
C ASN A 147 6.89 7.00 10.03
N ALA A 148 6.58 6.14 9.05
CA ALA A 148 7.10 4.79 8.99
C ALA A 148 7.59 4.45 7.59
N GLN A 149 8.67 3.67 7.51
CA GLN A 149 9.18 3.18 6.23
C GLN A 149 8.46 1.88 5.85
N PHE A 150 8.05 1.79 4.60
CA PHE A 150 7.46 0.60 3.98
C PHE A 150 8.30 0.17 2.78
N ALA A 151 8.39 -1.13 2.53
CA ALA A 151 9.17 -1.67 1.43
C ALA A 151 8.56 -2.94 0.86
N ILE A 152 8.69 -3.12 -0.45
CA ILE A 152 8.40 -4.35 -1.18
C ILE A 152 9.65 -4.68 -1.99
N GLN A 153 10.15 -5.91 -1.91
CA GLN A 153 11.29 -6.36 -2.70
C GLN A 153 11.16 -7.83 -3.13
N HIS A 154 11.27 -8.10 -4.43
CA HIS A 154 11.52 -9.43 -4.95
C HIS A 154 12.96 -9.85 -4.66
N PHE A 155 13.12 -10.94 -3.93
CA PHE A 155 14.42 -11.52 -3.62
C PHE A 155 14.31 -13.02 -3.30
N GLN A 156 15.18 -13.81 -3.94
CA GLN A 156 15.28 -15.26 -3.74
C GLN A 156 13.93 -16.01 -3.86
N GLY A 157 13.14 -15.68 -4.89
CA GLY A 157 11.89 -16.39 -5.19
C GLY A 157 10.70 -15.95 -4.34
N ASN A 158 10.79 -14.79 -3.67
CA ASN A 158 9.74 -14.26 -2.82
C ASN A 158 9.62 -12.74 -2.98
N TRP A 159 8.41 -12.23 -2.86
CA TRP A 159 8.10 -10.82 -2.66
C TRP A 159 8.08 -10.50 -1.16
N TRP A 160 9.19 -9.98 -0.66
CA TRP A 160 9.36 -9.57 0.74
C TRP A 160 8.67 -8.25 1.02
N LEU A 161 8.02 -8.15 2.18
CA LEU A 161 7.37 -6.93 2.67
C LEU A 161 8.04 -6.46 3.97
N GLY A 162 8.32 -5.16 4.02
CA GLY A 162 9.09 -4.52 5.07
C GLY A 162 8.34 -3.37 5.73
N TYR A 163 8.51 -3.23 7.04
CA TYR A 163 8.02 -2.12 7.84
C TYR A 163 9.10 -1.67 8.81
N ASN A 164 9.35 -0.36 8.88
CA ASN A 164 10.39 0.26 9.71
C ASN A 164 11.66 -0.59 9.76
N ASN A 165 12.31 -0.72 8.61
CA ASN A 165 13.60 -1.37 8.57
C ASN A 165 13.52 -2.84 9.05
N THR A 166 12.40 -3.54 8.88
CA THR A 166 12.28 -4.95 9.26
C THR A 166 11.47 -5.70 8.20
N TRP A 167 12.07 -6.72 7.59
CA TRP A 167 11.34 -7.67 6.74
C TRP A 167 10.50 -8.58 7.63
N PHE A 168 9.18 -8.52 7.47
CA PHE A 168 8.28 -9.17 8.41
C PHE A 168 7.49 -10.33 7.81
N GLY A 169 7.53 -10.47 6.50
CA GLY A 169 7.07 -11.65 5.80
C GLY A 169 7.20 -11.49 4.30
N TYR A 170 6.66 -12.47 3.58
CA TYR A 170 6.72 -12.49 2.13
C TYR A 170 5.54 -13.22 1.50
N PHE A 171 5.31 -12.93 0.22
CA PHE A 171 4.50 -13.75 -0.67
C PHE A 171 5.42 -14.57 -1.58
N PRO A 172 5.31 -15.92 -1.62
CA PRO A 172 6.17 -16.73 -2.46
C PRO A 172 5.78 -16.64 -3.94
N ASP A 173 6.78 -16.71 -4.84
CA ASP A 173 6.59 -16.64 -6.29
C ASP A 173 5.61 -17.71 -6.84
N SER A 174 5.43 -18.81 -6.11
CA SER A 174 4.50 -19.87 -6.45
C SER A 174 3.04 -19.40 -6.55
N LEU A 175 2.67 -18.29 -5.87
CA LEU A 175 1.35 -17.68 -6.01
C LEU A 175 1.10 -17.19 -7.45
N TRP A 176 2.17 -16.88 -8.19
CA TRP A 176 2.13 -16.43 -9.58
C TRP A 176 2.79 -17.43 -10.54
N ASN A 177 2.92 -18.70 -10.16
CA ASN A 177 3.61 -19.73 -10.94
C ASN A 177 5.04 -19.33 -11.37
N GLY A 178 5.72 -18.48 -10.60
CA GLY A 178 7.07 -17.98 -10.94
C GLY A 178 7.11 -16.94 -12.07
N THR A 179 5.97 -16.40 -12.48
CA THR A 179 5.89 -15.43 -13.61
C THR A 179 6.01 -13.98 -13.17
N TYR A 180 5.66 -13.67 -11.91
CA TYR A 180 5.77 -12.33 -11.37
C TYR A 180 7.04 -12.19 -10.53
N THR A 181 8.13 -11.75 -11.17
CA THR A 181 9.46 -11.65 -10.54
C THR A 181 10.09 -10.26 -10.66
N LYS A 182 9.38 -9.32 -11.30
CA LYS A 182 9.83 -7.93 -11.49
C LYS A 182 8.61 -7.03 -11.45
N VAL A 183 8.81 -5.86 -10.88
CA VAL A 183 7.88 -4.75 -11.03
C VAL A 183 7.88 -4.30 -12.49
N GLY A 184 6.72 -3.92 -13.01
CA GLY A 184 6.58 -3.13 -14.25
C GLY A 184 5.90 -1.77 -14.00
N LEU A 185 5.17 -1.63 -12.89
CA LEU A 185 4.57 -0.40 -12.42
C LEU A 185 4.61 -0.37 -10.89
N THR A 186 5.04 0.74 -10.30
CA THR A 186 4.85 1.00 -8.87
C THR A 186 3.95 2.20 -8.68
N GLN A 187 3.08 2.07 -7.68
CA GLN A 187 2.25 3.15 -7.19
C GLN A 187 2.51 3.37 -5.71
N TRP A 188 2.40 4.63 -5.29
CA TRP A 188 2.41 5.03 -3.89
C TRP A 188 1.21 5.95 -3.69
N PHE A 189 0.27 5.59 -2.83
CA PHE A 189 -0.99 6.32 -2.79
C PHE A 189 -1.70 6.26 -1.45
N GLY A 190 -2.59 7.21 -1.26
CA GLY A 190 -3.68 7.13 -0.30
C GLY A 190 -4.99 6.78 -1.00
N GLU A 191 -5.85 6.06 -0.29
CA GLU A 191 -7.16 5.62 -0.79
C GLU A 191 -8.22 5.83 0.30
N VAL A 192 -9.41 6.26 -0.12
CA VAL A 192 -10.64 6.17 0.66
C VAL A 192 -11.60 5.25 -0.06
N ALA A 193 -12.04 4.21 0.63
CA ALA A 193 -13.14 3.36 0.21
C ALA A 193 -14.41 3.77 0.96
N ALA A 194 -15.40 4.20 0.21
CA ALA A 194 -16.60 4.84 0.74
C ALA A 194 -17.87 4.26 0.15
N ASN A 195 -19.00 4.48 0.83
CA ASN A 195 -20.31 4.12 0.29
C ASN A 195 -20.87 5.16 -0.71
N SER A 196 -20.14 6.26 -0.93
CA SER A 196 -20.56 7.36 -1.79
C SER A 196 -19.36 8.04 -2.46
N ALA A 197 -19.63 8.82 -3.51
CA ALA A 197 -18.62 9.66 -4.17
C ALA A 197 -18.28 10.96 -3.42
N SER A 198 -18.93 11.22 -2.28
CA SER A 198 -18.72 12.40 -1.44
C SER A 198 -18.66 12.01 0.04
N PRO A 199 -17.69 11.17 0.43
CA PRO A 199 -17.56 10.69 1.80
C PRO A 199 -17.18 11.79 2.79
N CYS A 200 -17.59 11.63 4.06
CA CYS A 200 -17.06 12.39 5.20
C CYS A 200 -15.87 11.66 5.86
N THR A 201 -14.98 11.07 5.05
CA THR A 201 -13.84 10.29 5.51
C THR A 201 -12.55 11.00 5.13
N ASP A 202 -11.64 11.13 6.08
CA ASP A 202 -10.33 11.76 5.85
C ASP A 202 -9.44 10.82 5.01
N MET A 203 -8.76 11.36 4.00
CA MET A 203 -7.60 10.69 3.39
C MET A 203 -6.31 11.18 4.07
N GLY A 204 -5.40 10.26 4.38
CA GLY A 204 -4.16 10.58 5.07
C GLY A 204 -4.46 11.14 6.46
N ASN A 205 -4.10 12.40 6.72
CA ASN A 205 -4.37 13.08 7.99
C ASN A 205 -5.49 14.14 7.89
N GLY A 206 -6.34 14.07 6.85
CA GLY A 206 -7.47 14.98 6.64
C GLY A 206 -7.09 16.35 6.09
N LEU A 207 -5.80 16.65 5.92
CA LEU A 207 -5.35 17.93 5.39
C LEU A 207 -5.16 17.87 3.88
N PHE A 208 -5.60 18.91 3.17
CA PHE A 208 -5.25 19.11 1.77
C PHE A 208 -3.73 19.22 1.58
N ALA A 209 -3.22 18.68 0.47
CA ALA A 209 -1.80 18.66 0.10
C ALA A 209 -1.16 20.05 -0.09
N SER A 210 -1.95 21.12 -0.13
CA SER A 210 -1.46 22.50 -0.07
C SER A 210 -0.89 22.87 1.31
N SER A 211 -1.34 22.19 2.38
CA SER A 211 -0.79 22.33 3.73
C SER A 211 0.59 21.66 3.82
N VAL A 212 1.55 22.35 4.44
CA VAL A 212 2.88 21.77 4.70
C VAL A 212 2.85 20.63 5.72
N SER A 213 1.78 20.52 6.49
CA SER A 213 1.55 19.48 7.49
C SER A 213 0.69 18.31 6.97
N ALA A 214 0.29 18.33 5.69
CA ALA A 214 -0.44 17.23 5.08
C ALA A 214 0.37 15.93 5.07
N ALA A 215 -0.33 14.80 5.04
CA ALA A 215 0.30 13.49 4.95
C ALA A 215 1.23 13.40 3.75
N THR A 216 2.34 12.68 3.92
CA THR A 216 3.39 12.55 2.90
C THR A 216 3.65 11.11 2.56
N ILE A 217 4.03 10.89 1.30
CA ILE A 217 4.82 9.74 0.87
C ILE A 217 6.14 10.32 0.37
N SER A 218 7.23 10.01 1.05
CA SER A 218 8.55 10.61 0.88
C SER A 218 9.63 9.56 0.74
N GLY A 219 10.79 9.96 0.21
CA GLY A 219 11.90 9.01 -0.01
C GLY A 219 11.50 7.86 -0.93
N ILE A 220 10.59 8.13 -1.87
CA ILE A 220 10.17 7.17 -2.90
C ILE A 220 11.42 6.70 -3.64
N GLY A 221 11.56 5.39 -3.80
CA GLY A 221 12.71 4.78 -4.45
C GLY A 221 12.42 3.37 -4.96
N PHE A 222 13.34 2.86 -5.79
CA PHE A 222 13.29 1.49 -6.32
C PHE A 222 14.46 0.66 -5.82
N PHE A 223 14.22 -0.64 -5.61
CA PHE A 223 15.30 -1.62 -5.50
C PHE A 223 15.72 -2.05 -6.91
N ASN A 224 17.00 -1.88 -7.25
CA ASN A 224 17.55 -2.21 -8.58
C ASN A 224 16.70 -1.71 -9.75
N GLY A 225 16.18 -0.48 -9.63
CA GLY A 225 15.35 0.17 -10.64
C GLY A 225 15.97 1.46 -11.16
N PRO A 226 15.25 2.16 -12.07
CA PRO A 226 15.69 3.45 -12.59
C PRO A 226 15.59 4.56 -11.52
N ALA A 227 16.09 5.75 -11.88
CA ALA A 227 15.81 6.95 -11.10
C ALA A 227 14.30 7.22 -11.02
N VAL A 228 13.87 7.80 -9.90
CA VAL A 228 12.47 8.14 -9.69
C VAL A 228 12.09 9.35 -10.54
N ASN A 229 10.99 9.20 -11.26
CA ASN A 229 10.35 10.21 -12.09
C ASN A 229 8.84 9.92 -12.19
N PHE A 230 8.16 9.89 -11.04
CA PHE A 230 6.73 9.59 -10.99
C PHE A 230 5.86 10.75 -11.46
N SER A 231 4.68 10.40 -11.96
CA SER A 231 3.52 11.29 -12.10
C SER A 231 2.67 11.22 -10.84
N ALA A 232 1.94 12.28 -10.50
CA ALA A 232 1.06 12.29 -9.33
C ALA A 232 -0.27 12.98 -9.65
N ASN A 233 -1.39 12.40 -9.17
CA ASN A 233 -2.73 12.90 -9.45
C ASN A 233 -3.74 12.47 -8.38
N ALA A 234 -4.93 13.09 -8.38
CA ALA A 234 -6.05 12.70 -7.55
C ALA A 234 -7.27 12.39 -8.43
N THR A 235 -7.99 11.33 -8.09
CA THR A 235 -9.21 10.93 -8.82
C THR A 235 -10.41 11.82 -8.50
N ASN A 236 -10.42 12.46 -7.32
CA ASN A 236 -11.38 13.50 -6.95
C ASN A 236 -10.66 14.69 -6.30
N PRO A 237 -10.08 15.61 -7.11
CA PRO A 237 -9.28 16.73 -6.61
C PRO A 237 -10.08 17.77 -5.81
N ALA A 238 -11.42 17.71 -5.82
CA ALA A 238 -12.26 18.59 -5.01
C ALA A 238 -12.31 18.15 -3.53
N LEU A 239 -12.15 16.85 -3.26
CA LEU A 239 -12.22 16.29 -1.90
C LEU A 239 -10.84 15.93 -1.35
N TYR A 240 -9.95 15.45 -2.23
CA TYR A 240 -8.59 15.03 -1.85
C TYR A 240 -7.61 15.54 -2.87
N THR A 241 -6.53 16.17 -2.41
CA THR A 241 -5.54 16.80 -3.27
C THR A 241 -4.22 16.07 -3.19
N VAL A 242 -3.43 16.18 -4.26
CA VAL A 242 -2.07 15.65 -4.33
C VAL A 242 -1.15 16.75 -4.81
N ASN A 243 0.04 16.84 -4.21
CA ASN A 243 1.07 17.78 -4.63
C ASN A 243 2.43 17.07 -4.64
N LYS A 244 3.07 17.00 -5.81
CA LYS A 244 4.45 16.53 -5.94
C LYS A 244 5.39 17.63 -5.44
N THR A 245 5.99 17.44 -4.26
CA THR A 245 6.82 18.46 -3.62
C THR A 245 8.28 18.40 -4.05
N ASP A 246 8.77 17.22 -4.44
CA ASP A 246 10.09 17.03 -5.06
C ASP A 246 10.12 15.76 -5.94
N SER A 247 11.31 15.31 -6.36
CA SER A 247 11.47 14.13 -7.23
C SER A 247 11.12 12.80 -6.56
N THR A 248 11.05 12.75 -5.23
CA THR A 248 10.87 11.55 -4.40
C THR A 248 9.77 11.71 -3.34
N THR A 249 9.05 12.83 -3.35
CA THR A 249 8.06 13.15 -2.32
C THR A 249 6.78 13.71 -2.94
N MET A 250 5.65 13.21 -2.43
CA MET A 250 4.32 13.79 -2.61
C MET A 250 3.67 14.07 -1.26
N ARG A 251 2.85 15.12 -1.22
CA ARG A 251 1.80 15.30 -0.21
C ARG A 251 0.47 14.85 -0.77
N PHE A 252 -0.37 14.30 0.09
CA PHE A 252 -1.72 13.85 -0.25
C PHE A 252 -2.66 14.01 0.93
N GLY A 253 -3.95 14.06 0.65
CA GLY A 253 -4.99 14.05 1.67
C GLY A 253 -6.10 15.06 1.40
N GLY A 254 -7.01 15.12 2.36
CA GLY A 254 -8.19 15.98 2.35
C GLY A 254 -9.24 15.41 3.30
N PRO A 255 -10.20 16.22 3.74
CA PRO A 255 -11.15 15.83 4.79
C PRO A 255 -12.38 15.11 4.24
N GLY A 256 -12.45 14.95 2.91
CA GLY A 256 -13.67 14.50 2.24
C GLY A 256 -14.60 15.68 1.97
N ALA A 257 -15.92 15.43 1.98
CA ALA A 257 -16.97 16.41 1.71
C ALA A 257 -17.44 17.17 2.97
N CYS A 258 -16.79 16.90 4.10
CA CYS A 258 -17.11 17.32 5.46
C CYS A 258 -15.78 17.75 6.10
#